data_AF-A0A077Z856-F1
#
_entry.id   AF-A0A077Z856-F1
#
_cell.length_a   1.000
_cell.length_b   1.000
_cell.length_c   1.000
_cell.angle_alpha   90.00
_cell.angle_beta   90.00
_cell.angle_gamma   90.00
#
_symmetry.space_group_name_H-M   'P 1'
#
loop_
_entity.id
_entity.type
_entity.pdbx_description
1 polymer ?
#
loop_
_entity_poly.entity_id
_entity_poly.type
_entity_poly.pdbx_seq_one_letter_code
_entity_poly.pdbx_strand_id
1 'polypeptide(L)'
;MHFCRLPERRSRFCFLCPDAINMVDVLDSLKVLTLRNNSKKGIVSLSLAMKRLPFKNIIRFFIIKWSVLCSSLSYCFAYAFSRGLKGRFYKLDTVKEQDALLRLMSSCSTKPLSLQEYRTRLLVESCTITGLCTLRLCGYVRGPSLDVNRLVHIPGWGDYQLTSVDVLLDPHPLHEFQQAALFSNYLHYDQFQCFLGDFMQHPKHLFPKGTSEYQATWMMDLQECAENTLESENVVTVIFIICVPISLVMNVTAGNFRLARVREEREDKLFPDEIDTPAHEPARIRFQKYRSLKSFRTSFWDPKENLPRDYIRIVHFKNFSVTKKRILEQEVKGAVVSAFNGLYSFLCNFSHPLVVYSLLPNEQKMALLNVLLRKHSLCDQPIRSKDELLFQIGYRRYFVSPVFSQHTIADKHKVERFLPENATVVASFFAPVMFPPAGVSVFKLGQLSLVGTGSLMNVDADRVILKRVVLSGHPYKINRRHAVVRYMFFNRDDVEWFRPVELRTRSGRRGYIREPIGTHGYMKCSFNAQLPSQDVVFIDLYKRVFPKWTYDPLVDQRLFAETCSKMDSS
;
A
#
# COMPACT_ATOMS: atom_id res chain seq x y z
N MET A 1 10.80 -16.33 -25.77
CA MET A 1 10.14 -15.37 -26.70
C MET A 1 10.32 -15.89 -28.13
N HIS A 2 9.48 -15.50 -29.08
CA HIS A 2 9.65 -15.92 -30.49
C HIS A 2 9.65 -14.73 -31.44
N PHE A 3 10.70 -14.58 -32.24
CA PHE A 3 10.79 -13.56 -33.27
C PHE A 3 10.31 -14.11 -34.61
N CYS A 4 9.46 -13.33 -35.29
CA CYS A 4 9.00 -13.60 -36.64
C CYS A 4 9.34 -12.39 -37.51
N ARG A 5 10.19 -12.61 -38.53
CA ARG A 5 10.51 -11.59 -39.54
C ARG A 5 9.60 -11.83 -40.75
N LEU A 6 8.92 -10.80 -41.24
CA LEU A 6 8.15 -10.84 -42.49
C LEU A 6 8.71 -9.79 -43.46
N PRO A 7 9.73 -10.15 -44.27
CA PRO A 7 10.39 -9.22 -45.20
C PRO A 7 9.42 -8.58 -46.18
N GLU A 8 8.49 -9.37 -46.74
CA GLU A 8 7.41 -8.95 -47.64
C GLU A 8 6.59 -7.77 -47.09
N ARG A 9 6.50 -7.62 -45.77
CA ARG A 9 5.69 -6.63 -45.08
C ARG A 9 6.51 -5.56 -44.39
N ARG A 10 7.84 -5.60 -44.52
CA ARG A 10 8.80 -4.73 -43.82
C ARG A 10 8.53 -4.67 -42.30
N SER A 11 8.05 -5.77 -41.73
CA SER A 11 7.54 -5.81 -40.35
C SER A 11 8.15 -6.95 -39.55
N ARG A 12 8.65 -6.63 -38.35
CA ARG A 12 9.11 -7.61 -37.35
C ARG A 12 8.06 -7.79 -36.27
N PHE A 13 7.82 -9.03 -35.88
CA PHE A 13 6.97 -9.41 -34.76
C PHE A 13 7.81 -10.11 -33.68
N CYS A 14 7.45 -9.87 -32.43
CA CYS A 14 8.00 -10.55 -31.27
C CYS A 14 6.82 -11.05 -30.45
N PHE A 15 6.66 -12.36 -30.37
CA PHE A 15 5.59 -13.02 -29.64
C PHE A 15 6.08 -13.38 -28.23
N LEU A 16 5.30 -12.95 -27.24
CA LEU A 16 5.48 -13.27 -25.82
C LEU A 16 4.37 -14.24 -25.43
N CYS A 17 4.77 -15.43 -24.98
CA CYS A 17 3.88 -16.44 -24.41
C CYS A 17 4.14 -16.48 -22.91
N PRO A 18 3.34 -15.79 -22.06
CA PRO A 18 3.47 -15.89 -20.61
C PRO A 18 2.86 -17.19 -20.09
N ASP A 19 3.38 -17.67 -18.96
CA ASP A 19 2.83 -18.81 -18.25
C ASP A 19 1.50 -18.43 -17.59
N ALA A 20 0.39 -19.00 -18.07
CA ALA A 20 -0.96 -18.64 -17.63
C ALA A 20 -1.25 -18.96 -16.15
N ILE A 21 -0.43 -19.81 -15.52
CA ILE A 21 -0.50 -20.13 -14.09
C ILE A 21 0.02 -18.95 -13.26
N ASN A 22 1.10 -18.29 -13.71
CA ASN A 22 1.69 -17.19 -12.99
C ASN A 22 1.12 -15.84 -13.45
N MET A 23 0.12 -15.35 -12.71
CA MET A 23 -0.47 -14.03 -12.97
C MET A 23 0.56 -12.89 -12.99
N VAL A 24 1.68 -13.06 -12.27
CA VAL A 24 2.78 -12.07 -12.18
C VAL A 24 3.42 -11.84 -13.56
N ASP A 25 3.67 -12.91 -14.33
CA ASP A 25 4.32 -12.88 -15.65
C ASP A 25 3.36 -12.44 -16.75
N VAL A 26 2.10 -12.88 -16.65
CA VAL A 26 1.02 -12.41 -17.51
C VAL A 26 0.92 -10.89 -17.42
N LEU A 27 0.91 -10.34 -16.19
CA LEU A 27 0.83 -8.90 -15.96
C LEU A 27 2.03 -8.11 -16.49
N ASP A 28 3.26 -8.62 -16.40
CA ASP A 28 4.43 -7.92 -16.97
C ASP A 28 4.51 -8.03 -18.48
N SER A 29 4.21 -9.19 -19.05
CA SER A 29 4.11 -9.37 -20.50
C SER A 29 3.12 -8.36 -21.10
N LEU A 30 1.93 -8.24 -20.49
CA LEU A 30 0.90 -7.28 -20.87
C LEU A 30 1.32 -5.81 -20.70
N LYS A 31 2.23 -5.48 -19.77
CA LYS A 31 2.80 -4.13 -19.65
C LYS A 31 3.79 -3.80 -20.76
N VAL A 32 4.42 -4.79 -21.41
CA VAL A 32 5.36 -4.57 -22.52
C VAL A 32 4.71 -4.60 -23.90
N LEU A 33 3.59 -5.32 -24.05
CA LEU A 33 2.87 -5.37 -25.31
C LEU A 33 2.53 -3.97 -25.85
N THR A 34 2.68 -3.82 -27.16
CA THR A 34 2.28 -2.64 -27.92
C THR A 34 0.82 -2.81 -28.35
N LEU A 35 -0.07 -1.99 -27.79
CA LEU A 35 -1.47 -2.00 -28.18
C LEU A 35 -1.60 -1.44 -29.60
N ARG A 36 -2.24 -2.20 -30.49
CA ARG A 36 -2.52 -1.79 -31.87
C ARG A 36 -4.02 -1.56 -32.04
N ASN A 37 -4.40 -0.44 -32.62
CA ASN A 37 -5.80 -0.04 -32.78
C ASN A 37 -6.05 0.35 -34.24
N ASN A 38 -7.22 -0.03 -34.78
CA ASN A 38 -7.61 0.32 -36.14
C ASN A 38 -8.78 1.31 -36.08
N SER A 39 -8.59 2.53 -36.59
CA SER A 39 -9.56 3.61 -36.44
C SER A 39 -10.87 3.38 -37.21
N LYS A 40 -10.85 2.54 -38.26
CA LYS A 40 -11.99 2.36 -39.17
C LYS A 40 -12.82 1.09 -38.92
N LYS A 41 -12.30 0.11 -38.17
CA LYS A 41 -13.00 -1.15 -37.81
C LYS A 41 -12.58 -1.56 -36.41
N GLY A 42 -13.55 -1.74 -35.51
CA GLY A 42 -13.33 -1.84 -34.07
C GLY A 42 -12.25 -2.84 -33.66
N ILE A 43 -11.36 -2.37 -32.76
CA ILE A 43 -10.27 -3.05 -32.03
C ILE A 43 -10.11 -4.53 -32.41
N VAL A 44 -9.20 -4.78 -33.35
CA VAL A 44 -8.66 -6.14 -33.58
C VAL A 44 -7.19 -6.19 -33.19
N SER A 45 -7.00 -6.37 -31.89
CA SER A 45 -5.90 -7.16 -31.33
C SER A 45 -6.38 -7.78 -30.03
N LEU A 46 -5.68 -8.81 -29.56
CA LEU A 46 -6.05 -9.70 -28.43
C LEU A 46 -5.95 -8.99 -27.05
N SER A 47 -6.37 -7.73 -26.95
CA SER A 47 -5.71 -6.74 -26.09
C SER A 47 -6.65 -5.76 -25.38
N LEU A 48 -7.80 -6.25 -24.88
CA LEU A 48 -8.62 -5.48 -23.91
C LEU A 48 -8.81 -6.19 -22.56
N ALA A 49 -8.17 -7.34 -22.35
CA ALA A 49 -8.50 -8.25 -21.25
C ALA A 49 -8.17 -7.73 -19.83
N MET A 50 -7.17 -6.85 -19.65
CA MET A 50 -6.46 -6.79 -18.35
C MET A 50 -6.27 -5.40 -17.72
N LYS A 51 -6.80 -4.31 -18.29
CA LYS A 51 -6.68 -2.95 -17.68
C LYS A 51 -7.94 -2.36 -17.08
N ARG A 52 -9.13 -2.95 -17.29
CA ARG A 52 -10.42 -2.47 -16.73
C ARG A 52 -11.49 -3.54 -16.47
N LEU A 53 -11.17 -4.84 -16.58
CA LEU A 53 -12.12 -5.93 -16.36
C LEU A 53 -11.98 -6.52 -14.94
N PRO A 54 -13.09 -6.80 -14.23
CA PRO A 54 -13.05 -7.52 -12.97
C PRO A 54 -12.74 -9.00 -13.20
N PHE A 55 -11.79 -9.56 -12.46
CA PHE A 55 -11.21 -10.90 -12.68
C PHE A 55 -12.12 -12.09 -12.27
N LYS A 56 -13.42 -12.06 -12.58
CA LYS A 56 -14.34 -13.17 -12.26
C LYS A 56 -14.09 -14.37 -13.20
N ASN A 57 -13.39 -15.38 -12.68
CA ASN A 57 -13.40 -16.78 -13.15
C ASN A 57 -12.73 -17.13 -14.51
N ILE A 58 -11.67 -16.42 -14.94
CA ILE A 58 -10.97 -16.71 -16.21
C ILE A 58 -9.62 -17.41 -15.98
N ILE A 59 -9.66 -18.67 -15.51
CA ILE A 59 -8.67 -19.71 -15.83
C ILE A 59 -9.42 -21.00 -16.17
N ARG A 60 -10.09 -20.98 -17.33
CA ARG A 60 -10.47 -22.14 -18.13
C ARG A 60 -10.57 -21.65 -19.58
N PHE A 61 -9.91 -22.35 -20.50
CA PHE A 61 -9.73 -22.03 -21.92
C PHE A 61 -8.84 -20.82 -22.26
N PHE A 62 -7.58 -21.10 -22.60
CA PHE A 62 -7.02 -20.66 -23.88
C PHE A 62 -6.09 -21.76 -24.46
N ILE A 63 -6.45 -22.28 -25.63
CA ILE A 63 -5.65 -23.13 -26.55
C ILE A 63 -5.25 -24.53 -26.05
N ILE A 64 -6.12 -25.52 -26.29
CA ILE A 64 -5.88 -26.81 -27.00
C ILE A 64 -7.25 -27.53 -27.15
N LYS A 65 -7.51 -28.12 -28.34
CA LYS A 65 -8.77 -28.79 -28.77
C LYS A 65 -10.08 -27.98 -28.63
N TRP A 66 -10.47 -27.32 -29.71
CA TRP A 66 -11.80 -26.71 -29.88
C TRP A 66 -12.84 -27.76 -30.34
N SER A 67 -13.26 -28.60 -29.40
CA SER A 67 -14.45 -29.46 -29.53
C SER A 67 -15.03 -29.73 -28.13
N VAL A 68 -16.36 -29.83 -28.00
CA VAL A 68 -17.15 -30.22 -26.81
C VAL A 68 -17.71 -29.09 -25.90
N LEU A 69 -17.06 -27.94 -25.64
CA LEU A 69 -17.67 -26.91 -24.75
C LEU A 69 -18.56 -25.87 -25.44
N CYS A 70 -19.76 -26.29 -25.86
CA CYS A 70 -20.84 -25.40 -26.30
C CYS A 70 -21.95 -25.32 -25.23
N SER A 71 -21.94 -24.25 -24.42
CA SER A 71 -23.10 -23.69 -23.68
C SER A 71 -22.70 -22.64 -22.62
N SER A 72 -21.62 -22.86 -21.88
CA SER A 72 -21.27 -22.08 -20.67
C SER A 72 -20.46 -20.80 -20.89
N LEU A 73 -19.87 -20.60 -22.08
CA LEU A 73 -18.99 -19.45 -22.37
C LEU A 73 -19.75 -18.17 -22.78
N SER A 74 -21.01 -18.24 -23.19
CA SER A 74 -21.75 -17.07 -23.73
C SER A 74 -21.88 -15.94 -22.70
N TYR A 75 -22.03 -16.26 -21.42
CA TYR A 75 -22.26 -15.28 -20.35
C TYR A 75 -21.04 -14.38 -20.08
N CYS A 76 -19.84 -14.96 -20.05
CA CYS A 76 -18.60 -14.19 -19.87
C CYS A 76 -18.29 -13.30 -21.07
N PHE A 77 -18.55 -13.78 -22.30
CA PHE A 77 -18.38 -12.97 -23.51
C PHE A 77 -19.44 -11.87 -23.64
N ALA A 78 -20.71 -12.14 -23.28
CA ALA A 78 -21.77 -11.14 -23.24
C ALA A 78 -21.46 -10.01 -22.24
N TYR A 79 -20.93 -10.34 -21.05
CA TYR A 79 -20.51 -9.33 -20.07
C TYR A 79 -19.38 -8.44 -20.63
N ALA A 80 -18.38 -9.02 -21.31
CA ALA A 80 -17.33 -8.27 -21.97
C ALA A 80 -17.86 -7.36 -23.10
N PHE A 81 -18.77 -7.85 -23.94
CA PHE A 81 -19.42 -7.07 -25.00
C PHE A 81 -20.28 -5.92 -24.47
N SER A 82 -21.00 -6.12 -23.35
CA SER A 82 -21.85 -5.09 -22.73
C SER A 82 -21.09 -3.81 -22.36
N ARG A 83 -19.76 -3.89 -22.19
CA ARG A 83 -18.89 -2.75 -21.87
C ARG A 83 -18.20 -2.11 -23.07
N GLY A 84 -18.77 -2.28 -24.27
CA GLY A 84 -18.36 -1.54 -25.48
C GLY A 84 -17.25 -2.19 -26.30
N LEU A 85 -16.97 -3.48 -26.08
CA LEU A 85 -16.02 -4.24 -26.90
C LEU A 85 -16.60 -4.52 -28.29
N LYS A 86 -16.23 -3.69 -29.27
CA LYS A 86 -16.47 -3.96 -30.70
C LYS A 86 -15.19 -4.50 -31.32
N GLY A 87 -15.13 -5.80 -31.59
CA GLY A 87 -14.00 -6.46 -32.26
C GLY A 87 -14.47 -7.65 -33.10
N ARG A 88 -13.78 -7.90 -34.23
CA ARG A 88 -14.00 -9.10 -35.06
C ARG A 88 -13.08 -10.22 -34.59
N PHE A 89 -13.64 -11.38 -34.27
CA PHE A 89 -12.85 -12.58 -33.99
C PHE A 89 -12.35 -13.22 -35.29
N TYR A 90 -11.10 -13.68 -35.25
CA TYR A 90 -10.49 -14.50 -36.29
C TYR A 90 -10.31 -15.88 -35.71
N LYS A 91 -10.75 -16.92 -36.44
CA LYS A 91 -10.28 -18.28 -36.16
C LYS A 91 -8.82 -18.36 -36.61
N LEU A 92 -8.04 -19.20 -35.94
CA LEU A 92 -6.61 -19.39 -36.25
C LEU A 92 -6.33 -20.76 -36.85
N ASP A 93 -7.38 -21.45 -37.27
CA ASP A 93 -7.32 -22.81 -37.80
C ASP A 93 -6.69 -22.81 -39.21
N THR A 94 -6.96 -21.76 -40.00
CA THR A 94 -6.48 -21.65 -41.38
C THR A 94 -5.27 -20.71 -41.48
N VAL A 95 -4.21 -21.11 -42.21
CA VAL A 95 -3.04 -20.25 -42.52
C VAL A 95 -3.46 -18.91 -43.16
N LYS A 96 -4.49 -18.91 -44.01
CA LYS A 96 -5.06 -17.69 -44.63
C LYS A 96 -5.62 -16.70 -43.59
N GLU A 97 -6.18 -17.19 -42.48
CA GLU A 97 -6.73 -16.36 -41.39
C GLU A 97 -5.64 -15.86 -40.46
N GLN A 98 -4.65 -16.70 -40.14
CA GLN A 98 -3.43 -16.31 -39.42
C GLN A 98 -2.70 -15.18 -40.17
N ASP A 99 -2.57 -15.31 -41.49
CA ASP A 99 -1.99 -14.29 -42.35
C ASP A 99 -2.82 -12.99 -42.40
N ALA A 100 -4.15 -13.10 -42.47
CA ALA A 100 -5.03 -11.94 -42.39
C ALA A 100 -4.89 -11.22 -41.04
N LEU A 101 -4.69 -11.94 -39.93
CA LEU A 101 -4.39 -11.35 -38.63
C LEU A 101 -3.02 -10.67 -38.62
N LEU A 102 -1.98 -11.28 -39.22
CA LEU A 102 -0.64 -10.67 -39.35
C LEU A 102 -0.69 -9.35 -40.15
N ARG A 103 -1.42 -9.32 -41.28
CA ARG A 103 -1.70 -8.08 -42.05
C ARG A 103 -2.42 -7.03 -41.22
N LEU A 104 -3.44 -7.45 -40.48
CA LEU A 104 -4.21 -6.55 -39.65
C LEU A 104 -3.32 -5.94 -38.56
N MET A 105 -2.56 -6.77 -37.85
CA MET A 105 -1.58 -6.30 -36.88
C MET A 105 -0.58 -5.33 -37.52
N SER A 106 0.05 -5.62 -38.67
CA SER A 106 1.01 -4.70 -39.30
C SER A 106 0.38 -3.35 -39.69
N SER A 107 -0.89 -3.34 -40.14
CA SER A 107 -1.61 -2.12 -40.54
C SER A 107 -2.15 -1.27 -39.38
N CYS A 108 -2.38 -1.86 -38.20
CA CYS A 108 -3.02 -1.17 -37.07
C CYS A 108 -2.05 -0.18 -36.40
N SER A 109 -2.51 1.08 -36.24
CA SER A 109 -1.78 2.14 -35.54
C SER A 109 -1.51 1.74 -34.08
N THR A 110 -0.25 1.80 -33.66
CA THR A 110 0.12 1.62 -32.25
C THR A 110 -0.34 2.81 -31.41
N LYS A 111 -0.86 2.55 -30.21
CA LYS A 111 -0.98 3.54 -29.14
C LYS A 111 -0.20 3.07 -27.92
N PRO A 112 0.88 3.76 -27.51
CA PRO A 112 1.55 3.42 -26.26
C PRO A 112 0.59 3.65 -25.07
N LEU A 113 0.92 3.01 -23.95
CA LEU A 113 0.27 3.32 -22.68
C LEU A 113 1.01 4.50 -22.03
N SER A 114 0.31 5.36 -21.29
CA SER A 114 0.89 6.56 -20.66
C SER A 114 2.16 6.30 -19.81
N LEU A 115 2.29 5.11 -19.21
CA LEU A 115 3.49 4.73 -18.46
C LEU A 115 4.68 4.40 -19.38
N GLN A 116 4.42 3.91 -20.60
CA GLN A 116 5.39 3.52 -21.64
C GLN A 116 5.86 4.71 -22.49
N GLU A 117 5.13 5.84 -22.50
CA GLU A 117 5.47 7.03 -23.30
C GLU A 117 6.75 7.70 -22.81
N TYR A 118 6.86 7.89 -21.49
CA TYR A 118 7.93 8.69 -20.86
C TYR A 118 9.11 7.86 -20.33
N ARG A 119 9.04 6.53 -20.42
CA ARG A 119 10.04 5.63 -19.82
C ARG A 119 10.53 4.60 -20.81
N THR A 120 11.85 4.52 -20.92
CA THR A 120 12.56 3.53 -21.69
C THR A 120 12.37 2.16 -21.06
N ARG A 121 12.21 1.14 -21.90
CA ARG A 121 12.12 -0.26 -21.48
C ARG A 121 12.95 -1.13 -22.40
N LEU A 122 13.72 -2.04 -21.82
CA LEU A 122 14.48 -3.06 -22.52
C LEU A 122 13.74 -4.39 -22.36
N LEU A 123 13.38 -5.01 -23.49
CA LEU A 123 12.86 -6.37 -23.52
C LEU A 123 14.07 -7.31 -23.69
N VAL A 124 14.37 -8.08 -22.65
CA VAL A 124 15.57 -8.92 -22.59
C VAL A 124 15.37 -10.20 -23.41
N GLU A 125 16.23 -10.40 -24.40
CA GLU A 125 16.27 -11.61 -25.23
C GLU A 125 17.18 -12.68 -24.61
N SER A 126 18.36 -12.28 -24.11
CA SER A 126 19.29 -13.17 -23.41
C SER A 126 19.96 -12.47 -22.23
N CYS A 127 20.30 -13.26 -21.22
CA CYS A 127 20.93 -12.84 -19.98
C CYS A 127 22.16 -13.72 -19.75
N THR A 128 23.34 -13.13 -19.66
CA THR A 128 24.56 -13.84 -19.25
C THR A 128 25.18 -13.16 -18.04
N ILE A 129 25.67 -13.96 -17.10
CA ILE A 129 26.40 -13.45 -15.94
C ILE A 129 27.90 -13.56 -16.21
N THR A 130 28.61 -12.47 -15.99
CA THR A 130 30.07 -12.40 -16.11
C THR A 130 30.68 -12.14 -14.73
N GLY A 131 31.57 -13.03 -14.28
CA GLY A 131 32.12 -13.01 -12.92
C GLY A 131 31.03 -13.19 -11.84
N LEU A 132 31.30 -12.67 -10.64
CA LEU A 132 30.39 -12.79 -9.48
C LEU A 132 29.24 -11.76 -9.49
N CYS A 133 29.43 -10.62 -10.16
CA CYS A 133 28.65 -9.41 -9.88
C CYS A 133 28.12 -8.66 -11.13
N THR A 134 28.28 -9.18 -12.36
CA THR A 134 27.90 -8.44 -13.58
C THR A 134 26.90 -9.20 -14.44
N LEU A 135 25.90 -8.50 -14.96
CA LEU A 135 24.66 -9.04 -15.54
C LEU A 135 24.47 -8.48 -16.96
N ARG A 136 25.04 -9.14 -17.95
CA ARG A 136 24.91 -8.74 -19.34
C ARG A 136 23.52 -9.13 -19.87
N LEU A 137 22.61 -8.15 -19.90
CA LEU A 137 21.30 -8.30 -20.53
C LEU A 137 21.34 -7.78 -21.97
N CYS A 138 21.03 -8.65 -22.92
CA CYS A 138 20.90 -8.32 -24.34
C CYS A 138 19.41 -8.22 -24.71
N GLY A 139 19.03 -7.24 -25.52
CA GLY A 139 17.62 -7.03 -25.86
C GLY A 139 17.33 -5.75 -26.62
N TYR A 140 16.04 -5.48 -26.85
CA TYR A 140 15.58 -4.33 -27.64
C TYR A 140 15.04 -3.21 -26.75
N VAL A 141 15.66 -2.03 -26.86
CA VAL A 141 15.18 -0.80 -26.26
C VAL A 141 13.90 -0.33 -26.96
N ARG A 142 12.89 0.09 -26.18
CA ARG A 142 11.63 0.67 -26.65
C ARG A 142 11.25 1.88 -25.80
N GLY A 143 10.59 2.87 -26.40
CA GLY A 143 10.26 4.14 -25.73
C GLY A 143 11.30 5.21 -26.02
N PRO A 144 11.50 6.20 -25.13
CA PRO A 144 12.59 7.17 -25.22
C PRO A 144 13.97 6.50 -25.25
N SER A 145 15.01 7.26 -25.59
CA SER A 145 16.41 6.79 -25.54
C SER A 145 16.84 6.37 -24.13
N LEU A 146 17.75 5.40 -24.01
CA LEU A 146 18.31 5.00 -22.72
C LEU A 146 19.44 5.94 -22.31
N ASP A 147 19.44 6.38 -21.06
CA ASP A 147 20.49 7.22 -20.45
C ASP A 147 21.31 6.36 -19.48
N VAL A 148 22.64 6.37 -19.63
CA VAL A 148 23.59 5.67 -18.75
C VAL A 148 23.46 6.12 -17.31
N ASN A 149 23.20 7.41 -17.11
CA ASN A 149 23.19 8.04 -15.79
C ASN A 149 21.89 7.77 -15.03
N ARG A 150 20.87 7.20 -15.70
CA ARG A 150 19.60 6.84 -15.07
C ARG A 150 19.69 5.43 -14.50
N LEU A 151 19.17 5.30 -13.29
CA LEU A 151 18.95 4.02 -12.66
C LEU A 151 17.90 3.23 -13.44
N VAL A 152 17.93 1.91 -13.26
CA VAL A 152 17.09 0.97 -13.98
C VAL A 152 16.44 0.00 -13.00
N HIS A 153 15.15 -0.25 -13.19
CA HIS A 153 14.35 -1.14 -12.37
C HIS A 153 14.09 -2.47 -13.07
N ILE A 154 14.32 -3.56 -12.33
CA ILE A 154 13.94 -4.92 -12.70
C ILE A 154 12.76 -5.32 -11.79
N PRO A 155 11.55 -5.57 -12.33
CA PRO A 155 10.38 -5.97 -11.56
C PRO A 155 10.67 -7.21 -10.72
N GLY A 156 10.31 -7.18 -9.43
CA GLY A 156 10.55 -8.28 -8.49
C GLY A 156 11.96 -8.33 -7.86
N TRP A 157 12.93 -7.60 -8.43
CA TRP A 157 14.34 -7.64 -8.01
C TRP A 157 14.84 -6.31 -7.42
N GLY A 158 14.45 -5.16 -7.98
CA GLY A 158 14.81 -3.84 -7.42
C GLY A 158 15.37 -2.83 -8.42
N ASP A 159 16.07 -1.82 -7.89
CA ASP A 159 16.65 -0.71 -8.63
C ASP A 159 18.17 -0.86 -8.68
N TYR A 160 18.76 -0.71 -9.87
CA TYR A 160 20.18 -0.93 -10.15
C TYR A 160 20.78 0.21 -10.98
N GLN A 161 22.09 0.39 -10.87
CA GLN A 161 22.82 1.39 -11.65
C GLN A 161 23.44 0.75 -12.90
N LEU A 162 23.27 1.41 -14.05
CA LEU A 162 24.03 1.10 -15.26
C LEU A 162 25.50 1.51 -15.07
N THR A 163 26.44 0.62 -15.39
CA THR A 163 27.88 0.95 -15.30
C THR A 163 28.42 1.49 -16.62
N SER A 164 27.97 0.93 -17.74
CA SER A 164 28.37 1.34 -19.08
C SER A 164 27.33 0.84 -20.09
N VAL A 165 27.44 1.25 -21.37
CA VAL A 165 26.34 1.19 -22.35
C VAL A 165 26.87 0.93 -23.80
N ASP A 166 26.75 -0.32 -24.31
CA ASP A 166 27.10 -0.73 -25.70
C ASP A 166 25.91 -1.05 -26.60
N VAL A 167 26.05 -0.60 -27.86
CA VAL A 167 25.25 -0.99 -29.01
C VAL A 167 25.77 -2.31 -29.58
N LEU A 168 25.03 -3.41 -29.39
CA LEU A 168 25.27 -4.66 -30.11
C LEU A 168 24.61 -4.63 -31.49
N LEU A 169 25.11 -5.51 -32.37
CA LEU A 169 24.43 -5.82 -33.61
C LEU A 169 23.07 -6.46 -33.33
N ASP A 170 22.07 -6.07 -34.12
CA ASP A 170 20.76 -6.69 -34.13
C ASP A 170 20.91 -8.18 -34.53
N PRO A 171 20.55 -9.16 -33.68
CA PRO A 171 20.56 -10.58 -34.05
C PRO A 171 19.39 -10.92 -35.00
N HIS A 172 18.38 -10.05 -35.08
CA HIS A 172 17.23 -10.22 -35.95
C HIS A 172 17.00 -9.07 -36.94
N PRO A 173 18.01 -8.66 -37.73
CA PRO A 173 17.92 -7.50 -38.60
C PRO A 173 16.80 -7.67 -39.64
N LEU A 174 16.16 -6.54 -39.99
CA LEU A 174 15.27 -6.48 -41.15
C LEU A 174 16.07 -6.50 -42.47
N HIS A 175 17.25 -5.87 -42.45
CA HIS A 175 18.27 -5.85 -43.50
C HIS A 175 19.64 -5.94 -42.80
N GLU A 176 20.51 -6.85 -43.23
CA GLU A 176 21.78 -7.16 -42.55
C GLU A 176 22.80 -6.02 -42.69
N PHE A 177 23.40 -5.60 -41.57
CA PHE A 177 24.50 -4.63 -41.49
C PHE A 177 25.44 -4.99 -40.32
N GLN A 178 26.72 -4.59 -40.40
CA GLN A 178 27.83 -5.13 -39.58
C GLN A 178 28.45 -4.12 -38.59
N GLN A 179 28.73 -4.62 -37.38
CA GLN A 179 29.59 -4.14 -36.26
C GLN A 179 29.34 -2.73 -35.64
N ALA A 180 29.83 -2.38 -34.44
CA ALA A 180 29.95 -3.05 -33.12
C ALA A 180 30.46 -1.99 -32.10
N ALA A 181 29.94 -1.92 -30.86
CA ALA A 181 30.38 -0.96 -29.83
C ALA A 181 31.36 -1.54 -28.78
N LEU A 182 31.94 -0.65 -27.94
CA LEU A 182 32.93 -0.94 -26.89
C LEU A 182 32.56 -0.30 -25.54
N PHE A 183 32.49 -1.12 -24.49
CA PHE A 183 32.07 -0.78 -23.11
C PHE A 183 33.20 -0.23 -22.21
N SER A 184 32.77 0.34 -21.07
CA SER A 184 33.33 0.13 -19.71
C SER A 184 34.57 0.93 -19.27
N ASN A 185 34.74 1.39 -18.01
CA ASN A 185 33.92 1.37 -16.76
C ASN A 185 34.55 2.28 -15.67
N TYR A 186 33.96 2.27 -14.46
CA TYR A 186 34.54 2.57 -13.12
C TYR A 186 34.49 4.06 -12.65
N LEU A 187 34.30 4.43 -11.37
CA LEU A 187 33.82 3.68 -10.17
C LEU A 187 33.16 4.64 -9.12
N HIS A 188 33.09 4.26 -7.84
CA HIS A 188 32.43 4.95 -6.72
C HIS A 188 33.19 4.73 -5.39
N TYR A 189 33.02 5.58 -4.37
CA TYR A 189 33.03 5.14 -2.96
C TYR A 189 32.31 6.10 -1.98
N ASP A 190 31.81 5.47 -0.91
CA ASP A 190 31.16 5.96 0.33
C ASP A 190 32.21 6.51 1.36
N GLN A 191 31.96 6.96 2.61
CA GLN A 191 30.83 6.95 3.56
C GLN A 191 31.09 8.01 4.68
N PHE A 192 30.18 8.17 5.66
CA PHE A 192 30.43 8.09 7.13
C PHE A 192 29.32 8.74 8.00
N GLN A 193 29.14 8.23 9.22
CA GLN A 193 28.06 8.58 10.16
C GLN A 193 28.48 8.28 11.62
N CYS A 194 28.11 9.14 12.59
CA CYS A 194 28.03 8.88 14.04
C CYS A 194 26.89 9.76 14.63
N PHE A 195 25.92 9.28 15.45
CA PHE A 195 25.99 8.83 16.88
C PHE A 195 26.37 9.96 17.86
N LEU A 196 25.78 10.16 19.06
CA LEU A 196 24.48 9.81 19.70
C LEU A 196 24.35 10.70 20.99
N GLY A 197 23.23 10.68 21.72
CA GLY A 197 23.18 11.24 23.10
C GLY A 197 21.78 11.37 23.71
N ASP A 198 21.56 10.73 24.87
CA ASP A 198 20.34 10.78 25.71
C ASP A 198 20.61 11.52 27.04
N PHE A 199 19.58 11.91 27.81
CA PHE A 199 19.70 12.15 29.26
C PHE A 199 18.37 11.92 30.05
N MET A 200 18.49 11.79 31.37
CA MET A 200 17.53 11.16 32.31
C MET A 200 16.62 12.14 33.11
N GLN A 201 15.80 11.61 34.04
CA GLN A 201 14.83 12.31 34.91
C GLN A 201 15.15 12.14 36.42
N HIS A 202 14.48 12.93 37.29
CA HIS A 202 14.71 13.05 38.75
C HIS A 202 13.60 12.41 39.65
N PRO A 203 13.86 12.14 40.96
CA PRO A 203 12.95 11.44 41.89
C PRO A 203 12.07 12.36 42.81
N LYS A 204 11.36 11.79 43.81
CA LYS A 204 10.32 12.46 44.66
C LYS A 204 10.38 12.07 46.17
N HIS A 205 9.71 12.86 47.03
CA HIS A 205 9.74 12.86 48.52
C HIS A 205 8.90 11.78 49.27
N LEU A 206 9.09 11.69 50.61
CA LEU A 206 8.55 10.69 51.55
C LEU A 206 7.61 11.30 52.63
N PHE A 207 6.63 10.53 53.14
CA PHE A 207 5.64 10.93 54.16
C PHE A 207 5.64 9.99 55.40
N PRO A 208 5.04 10.37 56.56
CA PRO A 208 4.97 9.51 57.74
C PRO A 208 4.14 8.24 57.51
N LYS A 209 4.64 7.10 58.01
CA LYS A 209 4.02 5.78 57.85
C LYS A 209 2.59 5.76 58.42
N GLY A 210 1.62 5.33 57.61
CA GLY A 210 0.21 5.23 57.98
C GLY A 210 -0.63 6.48 57.68
N THR A 211 -0.04 7.57 57.19
CA THR A 211 -0.81 8.76 56.79
C THR A 211 -1.57 8.50 55.48
N SER A 212 -2.89 8.69 55.49
CA SER A 212 -3.69 8.66 54.26
C SER A 212 -3.43 9.88 53.37
N GLU A 213 -3.61 9.76 52.05
CA GLU A 213 -3.45 10.87 51.09
C GLU A 213 -4.32 12.09 51.46
N TYR A 214 -5.52 11.86 51.99
CA TYR A 214 -6.38 12.91 52.54
C TYR A 214 -5.66 13.66 53.66
N GLN A 215 -5.22 12.95 54.71
CA GLN A 215 -4.46 13.54 55.83
C GLN A 215 -3.14 14.20 55.38
N ALA A 216 -2.43 13.63 54.41
CA ALA A 216 -1.20 14.18 53.86
C ALA A 216 -1.41 15.56 53.23
N THR A 217 -2.56 15.78 52.58
CA THR A 217 -2.92 17.08 52.02
C THR A 217 -3.06 18.14 53.11
N TRP A 218 -3.73 17.84 54.24
CA TRP A 218 -3.82 18.75 55.40
C TRP A 218 -2.47 19.04 56.08
N MET A 219 -1.46 18.18 55.92
CA MET A 219 -0.11 18.43 56.43
C MET A 219 0.76 19.26 55.47
N MET A 220 0.41 19.32 54.17
CA MET A 220 1.15 20.09 53.17
C MET A 220 0.76 21.56 53.06
N ASP A 221 -0.34 21.98 53.72
CA ASP A 221 -0.69 23.40 53.88
C ASP A 221 0.19 24.13 54.91
N LEU A 222 1.19 23.46 55.49
CA LEU A 222 2.25 24.04 56.33
C LEU A 222 3.58 24.10 55.57
N GLN A 223 4.31 25.21 55.75
CA GLN A 223 5.41 25.66 54.90
C GLN A 223 6.65 24.73 54.80
N GLU A 224 7.25 24.77 53.60
CA GLU A 224 8.67 24.56 53.24
C GLU A 224 9.58 23.75 54.19
N CYS A 225 10.08 22.60 53.71
CA CYS A 225 11.54 22.27 53.71
C CYS A 225 11.84 20.96 52.95
N ALA A 226 13.05 20.87 52.40
CA ALA A 226 13.62 19.63 51.85
C ALA A 226 14.20 18.73 52.99
N GLU A 227 14.77 17.53 52.84
CA GLU A 227 15.50 16.85 51.75
C GLU A 227 15.58 15.33 52.08
N ASN A 228 15.86 14.46 51.08
CA ASN A 228 16.52 13.11 51.10
C ASN A 228 16.28 12.09 52.28
N THR A 229 16.17 10.76 52.11
CA THR A 229 17.07 9.82 51.37
C THR A 229 16.39 8.44 51.17
N LEU A 230 17.05 7.52 50.45
CA LEU A 230 16.57 6.20 49.95
C LEU A 230 16.22 5.14 51.00
N GLU A 231 15.37 4.18 50.62
CA GLU A 231 15.71 2.74 50.63
C GLU A 231 14.80 1.94 49.67
N SER A 232 15.28 0.78 49.17
CA SER A 232 14.65 0.03 48.07
C SER A 232 14.63 -1.48 48.33
N GLU A 233 13.51 -2.14 48.04
CA GLU A 233 13.45 -3.60 47.86
C GLU A 233 12.78 -3.96 46.54
N ASN A 234 13.45 -4.83 45.76
CA ASN A 234 12.97 -5.33 44.48
C ASN A 234 12.42 -6.75 44.66
N VAL A 235 11.23 -7.03 44.13
CA VAL A 235 10.74 -8.40 43.94
C VAL A 235 10.46 -8.61 42.45
N VAL A 236 11.37 -9.30 41.76
CA VAL A 236 11.23 -9.69 40.36
C VAL A 236 10.67 -11.11 40.30
N THR A 237 9.48 -11.27 39.74
CA THR A 237 8.90 -12.58 39.44
C THR A 237 9.30 -13.02 38.03
N VAL A 238 10.06 -14.11 37.94
CA VAL A 238 10.44 -14.75 36.68
C VAL A 238 9.36 -15.76 36.29
N ILE A 239 8.67 -15.55 35.17
CA ILE A 239 7.73 -16.51 34.59
C ILE A 239 8.38 -17.16 33.37
N PHE A 240 8.65 -18.47 33.46
CA PHE A 240 9.11 -19.28 32.34
C PHE A 240 8.00 -19.44 31.30
N ILE A 241 8.29 -19.09 30.05
CA ILE A 241 7.43 -19.40 28.90
C ILE A 241 7.95 -20.68 28.26
N ILE A 242 7.20 -21.78 28.40
CA ILE A 242 7.50 -23.05 27.74
C ILE A 242 7.00 -22.98 26.29
N CYS A 243 7.91 -23.01 25.33
CA CYS A 243 7.57 -23.18 23.91
C CYS A 243 7.12 -24.62 23.65
N VAL A 244 5.83 -24.79 23.31
CA VAL A 244 5.30 -26.04 22.73
C VAL A 244 5.41 -25.94 21.20
N PRO A 245 5.86 -26.98 20.48
CA PRO A 245 6.08 -26.91 19.04
C PRO A 245 4.78 -26.70 18.26
N ILE A 246 4.75 -25.62 17.47
CA ILE A 246 3.63 -25.26 16.60
C ILE A 246 3.78 -26.01 15.28
N SER A 247 3.18 -27.20 15.16
CA SER A 247 3.16 -27.94 13.88
C SER A 247 1.81 -28.58 13.50
N LEU A 248 0.81 -28.66 14.40
CA LEU A 248 -0.51 -29.24 14.08
C LEU A 248 -1.72 -28.26 14.17
N VAL A 249 -1.50 -27.02 14.61
CA VAL A 249 -2.59 -26.07 15.00
C VAL A 249 -2.94 -25.05 13.88
N MET A 250 -2.15 -25.00 12.80
CA MET A 250 -2.23 -23.95 11.77
C MET A 250 -3.55 -23.92 10.97
N ASN A 251 -4.15 -25.07 10.65
CA ASN A 251 -5.35 -25.11 9.79
C ASN A 251 -6.64 -24.66 10.50
N VAL A 252 -6.85 -25.05 11.78
CA VAL A 252 -8.03 -24.63 12.55
C VAL A 252 -7.93 -23.15 12.94
N THR A 253 -6.75 -22.69 13.32
CA THR A 253 -6.53 -21.27 13.68
C THR A 253 -6.74 -20.34 12.50
N ALA A 254 -6.28 -20.69 11.30
CA ALA A 254 -6.52 -19.90 10.09
C ALA A 254 -8.02 -19.69 9.78
N GLY A 255 -8.87 -20.69 10.04
CA GLY A 255 -10.33 -20.57 9.95
C GLY A 255 -10.91 -19.59 10.98
N ASN A 256 -10.53 -19.77 12.25
CA ASN A 256 -10.98 -18.91 13.34
C ASN A 256 -10.56 -17.44 13.15
N PHE A 257 -9.34 -17.17 12.68
CA PHE A 257 -8.89 -15.80 12.37
C PHE A 257 -9.71 -15.14 11.24
N ARG A 258 -10.17 -15.89 10.24
CA ARG A 258 -11.04 -15.37 9.18
C ARG A 258 -12.43 -15.00 9.73
N LEU A 259 -13.03 -15.88 10.53
CA LEU A 259 -14.33 -15.63 11.16
C LEU A 259 -14.28 -14.45 12.15
N ALA A 260 -13.22 -14.34 12.95
CA ALA A 260 -12.99 -13.20 13.85
C ALA A 260 -12.94 -11.88 13.07
N ARG A 261 -12.16 -11.79 11.98
CA ARG A 261 -12.10 -10.58 11.14
C ARG A 261 -13.45 -10.20 10.50
N VAL A 262 -14.29 -11.19 10.15
CA VAL A 262 -15.65 -10.94 9.64
C VAL A 262 -16.56 -10.40 10.75
N ARG A 263 -16.40 -10.87 11.99
CA ARG A 263 -17.10 -10.32 13.16
C ARG A 263 -16.64 -8.88 13.43
N GLU A 264 -15.33 -8.62 13.50
CA GLU A 264 -14.76 -7.27 13.68
C GLU A 264 -15.26 -6.28 12.61
N GLU A 265 -15.36 -6.69 11.33
CA GLU A 265 -15.88 -5.81 10.27
C GLU A 265 -17.38 -5.52 10.43
N ARG A 266 -18.17 -6.52 10.87
CA ARG A 266 -19.60 -6.33 11.15
C ARG A 266 -19.82 -5.40 12.36
N GLU A 267 -19.00 -5.56 13.40
CA GLU A 267 -19.01 -4.70 14.59
C GLU A 267 -18.62 -3.26 14.23
N ASP A 268 -17.57 -3.04 13.43
CA ASP A 268 -17.16 -1.69 12.97
C ASP A 268 -18.19 -1.05 12.01
N LYS A 269 -18.92 -1.84 11.21
CA LYS A 269 -20.06 -1.38 10.39
C LYS A 269 -21.26 -0.93 11.26
N LEU A 270 -21.47 -1.53 12.43
CA LEU A 270 -22.55 -1.17 13.37
C LEU A 270 -22.16 -0.03 14.31
N PHE A 271 -20.94 -0.04 14.83
CA PHE A 271 -20.41 0.82 15.90
C PHE A 271 -19.09 1.49 15.45
N PRO A 272 -19.15 2.44 14.49
CA PRO A 272 -17.97 2.94 13.80
C PRO A 272 -17.05 3.77 14.70
N ASP A 273 -15.84 3.27 14.88
CA ASP A 273 -14.78 3.80 15.75
C ASP A 273 -15.02 3.71 17.27
N GLU A 274 -16.09 3.06 17.73
CA GLU A 274 -16.33 2.86 19.16
C GLU A 274 -15.26 1.95 19.78
N ILE A 275 -14.87 2.25 21.03
CA ILE A 275 -13.90 1.52 21.85
C ILE A 275 -14.30 1.69 23.32
N ASP A 276 -14.45 0.59 24.05
CA ASP A 276 -14.66 0.61 25.50
C ASP A 276 -13.41 1.15 26.23
N THR A 277 -13.61 2.03 27.21
CA THR A 277 -12.53 2.42 28.12
C THR A 277 -12.11 1.25 28.99
N PRO A 278 -10.81 0.89 29.08
CA PRO A 278 -10.37 -0.15 30.01
C PRO A 278 -10.55 0.33 31.46
N ALA A 279 -11.00 -0.57 32.34
CA ALA A 279 -11.11 -0.27 33.77
C ALA A 279 -9.76 -0.37 34.52
N HIS A 280 -8.79 -1.09 33.97
CA HIS A 280 -7.47 -1.36 34.59
C HIS A 280 -6.40 -0.30 34.26
N GLU A 281 -6.62 0.53 33.23
CA GLU A 281 -5.68 1.58 32.80
C GLU A 281 -6.45 2.92 32.79
N PRO A 282 -5.95 3.98 33.46
CA PRO A 282 -6.63 5.27 33.47
C PRO A 282 -6.70 5.85 32.06
N ALA A 283 -7.88 6.34 31.67
CA ALA A 283 -8.17 6.75 30.30
C ALA A 283 -7.26 7.90 29.81
N ARG A 284 -6.80 8.79 30.71
CA ARG A 284 -5.81 9.83 30.41
C ARG A 284 -4.49 9.28 29.88
N ILE A 285 -4.04 8.12 30.37
CA ILE A 285 -2.80 7.46 29.90
C ILE A 285 -3.11 6.73 28.59
N ARG A 286 -4.17 5.93 28.57
CA ARG A 286 -4.63 5.17 27.40
C ARG A 286 -4.77 6.02 26.14
N PHE A 287 -5.31 7.24 26.31
CA PHE A 287 -5.60 8.18 25.23
C PHE A 287 -4.73 9.45 25.26
N GLN A 288 -3.59 9.45 25.98
CA GLN A 288 -2.69 10.61 26.12
C GLN A 288 -2.30 11.28 24.79
N LYS A 289 -2.20 10.49 23.71
CA LYS A 289 -1.83 10.95 22.35
C LYS A 289 -3.02 11.39 21.48
N TYR A 290 -4.20 11.56 22.05
CA TYR A 290 -5.40 12.02 21.35
C TYR A 290 -5.82 13.41 21.83
N ARG A 291 -6.45 14.18 20.94
CA ARG A 291 -7.13 15.44 21.27
C ARG A 291 -8.54 15.46 20.72
N SER A 292 -9.43 16.20 21.37
CA SER A 292 -10.75 16.51 20.82
C SER A 292 -10.63 17.55 19.70
N LEU A 293 -11.61 17.57 18.80
CA LEU A 293 -11.75 18.59 17.76
C LEU A 293 -13.21 19.08 17.76
N LYS A 294 -13.43 20.38 17.92
CA LYS A 294 -14.78 21.00 17.91
C LYS A 294 -15.57 20.72 16.63
N SER A 295 -14.87 20.56 15.51
CA SER A 295 -15.44 20.16 14.22
C SER A 295 -14.34 19.58 13.35
N PHE A 296 -14.48 18.32 12.96
CA PHE A 296 -13.50 17.61 12.14
C PHE A 296 -13.19 18.30 10.79
N ARG A 297 -14.07 19.17 10.29
CA ARG A 297 -13.81 19.92 9.04
C ARG A 297 -13.02 21.21 9.31
N THR A 298 -13.45 22.02 10.27
CA THR A 298 -12.97 23.40 10.44
C THR A 298 -11.84 23.58 11.43
N SER A 299 -11.60 22.64 12.35
CA SER A 299 -10.48 22.74 13.30
C SER A 299 -9.14 22.57 12.57
N PHE A 300 -8.20 23.48 12.75
CA PHE A 300 -6.84 23.34 12.23
C PHE A 300 -6.11 22.12 12.83
N TRP A 301 -5.25 21.47 12.04
CA TRP A 301 -4.31 20.45 12.49
C TRP A 301 -3.00 20.64 11.73
N ASP A 302 -1.90 20.88 12.43
CA ASP A 302 -0.60 21.11 11.79
C ASP A 302 -0.03 19.83 11.14
N PRO A 303 0.25 19.82 9.81
CA PRO A 303 0.93 18.73 9.12
C PRO A 303 2.36 18.44 9.57
N LYS A 304 3.01 19.31 10.35
CA LYS A 304 4.39 19.10 10.85
C LYS A 304 4.46 18.72 12.33
N GLU A 305 3.33 18.63 12.99
CA GLU A 305 3.25 18.22 14.39
C GLU A 305 3.49 16.70 14.57
N ASN A 306 4.30 16.35 15.57
CA ASN A 306 4.51 14.98 16.05
C ASN A 306 5.00 13.97 14.98
N LEU A 307 5.85 14.41 14.03
CA LEU A 307 6.38 13.56 12.97
C LEU A 307 7.30 12.43 13.52
N PRO A 308 7.19 11.19 13.02
CA PRO A 308 8.07 10.10 13.41
C PRO A 308 9.44 10.20 12.71
N ARG A 309 10.46 9.54 13.29
CA ARG A 309 11.85 9.51 12.74
C ARG A 309 11.90 9.08 11.26
N ASP A 310 10.98 8.23 10.81
CA ASP A 310 10.86 7.78 9.42
C ASP A 310 10.66 8.93 8.42
N TYR A 311 10.03 10.04 8.83
CA TYR A 311 9.81 11.19 7.94
C TYR A 311 11.12 11.91 7.57
N ILE A 312 12.20 11.75 8.34
CA ILE A 312 13.52 12.32 8.02
C ILE A 312 14.11 11.62 6.77
N ARG A 313 13.73 10.36 6.51
CA ARG A 313 14.27 9.52 5.43
C ARG A 313 13.58 9.72 4.08
N ILE A 314 12.48 10.49 4.02
CA ILE A 314 11.67 10.65 2.80
C ILE A 314 11.87 11.99 2.11
N VAL A 315 11.68 12.00 0.79
CA VAL A 315 11.69 13.22 -0.02
C VAL A 315 10.39 13.99 0.16
N HIS A 316 10.55 15.29 0.43
CA HIS A 316 9.47 16.26 0.45
C HIS A 316 9.54 17.13 -0.82
N PHE A 317 8.51 17.08 -1.65
CA PHE A 317 8.40 17.92 -2.85
C PHE A 317 7.65 19.22 -2.51
N LYS A 318 8.30 20.39 -2.68
CA LYS A 318 7.63 21.70 -2.50
C LYS A 318 6.39 21.86 -3.38
N ASN A 319 6.45 21.37 -4.62
CA ASN A 319 5.30 21.28 -5.53
C ASN A 319 5.51 20.09 -6.48
N PHE A 320 4.86 18.97 -6.18
CA PHE A 320 5.00 17.73 -6.95
C PHE A 320 4.59 17.88 -8.43
N SER A 321 3.53 18.63 -8.72
CA SER A 321 3.00 18.81 -10.08
C SER A 321 3.98 19.54 -11.00
N VAL A 322 4.64 20.58 -10.51
CA VAL A 322 5.66 21.34 -11.26
C VAL A 322 6.93 20.48 -11.45
N THR A 323 7.37 19.77 -10.41
CA THR A 323 8.52 18.85 -10.50
C THR A 323 8.26 17.74 -11.52
N LYS A 324 7.08 17.11 -11.48
CA LYS A 324 6.63 16.12 -12.46
C LYS A 324 6.68 16.68 -13.88
N LYS A 325 6.08 17.86 -14.13
CA LYS A 325 6.04 18.47 -15.47
C LYS A 325 7.46 18.63 -16.04
N ARG A 326 8.36 19.25 -15.27
CA ARG A 326 9.77 19.44 -15.64
C ARG A 326 10.49 18.13 -15.98
N ILE A 327 10.24 17.05 -15.23
CA ILE A 327 10.89 15.75 -15.42
C ILE A 327 10.37 15.03 -16.67
N LEU A 328 9.09 15.19 -17.02
CA LEU A 328 8.49 14.60 -18.22
C LEU A 328 8.84 15.37 -19.50
N GLU A 329 9.10 16.68 -19.40
CA GLU A 329 9.55 17.54 -20.50
C GLU A 329 11.06 17.47 -20.75
N GLN A 330 11.83 16.83 -19.86
CA GLN A 330 13.28 16.70 -20.02
C GLN A 330 13.62 15.70 -21.12
N GLU A 331 13.97 16.22 -22.30
CA GLU A 331 14.52 15.40 -23.39
C GLU A 331 15.75 14.61 -22.94
N VAL A 332 15.79 13.35 -23.34
CA VAL A 332 16.94 12.47 -23.14
C VAL A 332 17.66 12.36 -24.47
N LYS A 333 18.97 12.59 -24.46
CA LYS A 333 19.88 12.19 -25.53
C LYS A 333 20.56 10.91 -25.07
N GLY A 334 20.40 9.81 -25.80
CA GLY A 334 20.88 8.50 -25.33
C GLY A 334 20.94 7.42 -26.40
N ALA A 335 21.75 6.40 -26.16
CA ALA A 335 22.04 5.30 -27.09
C ALA A 335 21.18 4.03 -26.82
N VAL A 336 21.24 3.04 -27.71
CA VAL A 336 20.43 1.80 -27.68
C VAL A 336 21.28 0.60 -27.31
N VAL A 337 21.00 -0.08 -26.18
CA VAL A 337 22.08 -0.79 -25.46
C VAL A 337 21.73 -2.03 -24.63
N SER A 338 22.76 -2.85 -24.39
CA SER A 338 22.74 -4.16 -23.73
C SER A 338 23.93 -4.51 -22.79
N ALA A 339 23.98 -3.99 -21.55
CA ALA A 339 24.57 -4.67 -20.36
C ALA A 339 24.25 -3.94 -19.05
N PHE A 340 24.38 -4.65 -17.92
CA PHE A 340 24.19 -4.14 -16.55
C PHE A 340 25.27 -4.75 -15.64
N ASN A 341 25.56 -4.11 -14.50
CA ASN A 341 26.25 -4.78 -13.40
C ASN A 341 25.27 -4.91 -12.22
N GLY A 342 25.16 -6.11 -11.65
CA GLY A 342 24.19 -6.47 -10.63
C GLY A 342 24.47 -7.87 -10.09
N LEU A 343 24.47 -8.02 -8.76
CA LEU A 343 25.08 -9.14 -8.04
C LEU A 343 24.06 -10.24 -7.72
N TYR A 344 23.71 -11.09 -8.70
CA TYR A 344 22.70 -12.14 -8.50
C TYR A 344 22.94 -13.41 -9.35
N SER A 345 23.57 -14.42 -8.76
CA SER A 345 23.67 -15.79 -9.32
C SER A 345 22.30 -16.44 -9.62
N PHE A 346 21.22 -15.94 -9.01
CA PHE A 346 19.86 -16.46 -9.15
C PHE A 346 19.13 -16.01 -10.42
N LEU A 347 19.65 -15.04 -11.19
CA LEU A 347 18.96 -14.53 -12.40
C LEU A 347 19.10 -15.45 -13.63
N CYS A 348 19.85 -16.55 -13.56
CA CYS A 348 20.21 -17.36 -14.72
C CYS A 348 19.08 -18.23 -15.32
N ASN A 349 18.09 -18.64 -14.52
CA ASN A 349 17.16 -19.72 -14.89
C ASN A 349 15.69 -19.25 -15.06
N PHE A 350 15.46 -18.13 -15.76
CA PHE A 350 14.09 -17.70 -16.08
C PHE A 350 13.52 -18.36 -17.33
N SER A 351 12.43 -19.09 -17.16
CA SER A 351 11.45 -19.39 -18.21
C SER A 351 10.61 -18.15 -18.62
N HIS A 352 10.52 -17.16 -17.72
CA HIS A 352 9.62 -16.01 -17.84
C HIS A 352 10.27 -14.79 -18.54
N PRO A 353 9.50 -13.94 -19.24
CA PRO A 353 10.06 -12.82 -20.00
C PRO A 353 10.56 -11.69 -19.10
N LEU A 354 11.88 -11.57 -18.95
CA LEU A 354 12.50 -10.48 -18.18
C LEU A 354 12.34 -9.12 -18.89
N VAL A 355 11.94 -8.12 -18.12
CA VAL A 355 11.68 -6.75 -18.59
C VAL A 355 12.38 -5.76 -17.69
N VAL A 356 13.01 -4.77 -18.28
CA VAL A 356 13.89 -3.84 -17.58
C VAL A 356 13.43 -2.40 -17.92
N TYR A 357 13.29 -1.52 -16.93
CA TYR A 357 12.70 -0.18 -17.08
C TYR A 357 13.65 0.92 -16.63
N SER A 358 13.89 1.96 -17.44
CA SER A 358 14.61 3.16 -16.97
C SER A 358 13.75 3.93 -15.97
N LEU A 359 14.37 4.36 -14.86
CA LEU A 359 13.74 5.22 -13.88
C LEU A 359 13.86 6.69 -14.28
N LEU A 360 12.84 7.48 -13.94
CA LEU A 360 12.89 8.93 -14.05
C LEU A 360 13.67 9.54 -12.87
N PRO A 361 14.27 10.75 -13.03
CA PRO A 361 14.92 11.48 -11.94
C PRO A 361 14.09 11.51 -10.65
N ASN A 362 14.71 11.12 -9.53
CA ASN A 362 14.13 10.97 -8.19
C ASN A 362 13.22 9.75 -7.96
N GLU A 363 12.93 8.88 -8.93
CA GLU A 363 12.07 7.71 -8.70
C GLU A 363 12.69 6.66 -7.76
N GLN A 364 14.01 6.64 -7.58
CA GLN A 364 14.65 5.77 -6.59
C GLN A 364 14.47 6.24 -5.14
N LYS A 365 14.08 7.50 -4.93
CA LYS A 365 14.00 8.08 -3.59
C LYS A 365 12.69 7.67 -2.92
N MET A 366 12.73 7.41 -1.61
CA MET A 366 11.54 7.05 -0.83
C MET A 366 10.66 8.28 -0.56
N ALA A 367 9.35 8.09 -0.63
CA ALA A 367 8.34 9.09 -0.27
C ALA A 367 7.10 8.43 0.34
N LEU A 368 6.18 9.25 0.86
CA LEU A 368 4.84 8.80 1.21
C LEU A 368 3.97 8.82 -0.05
N LEU A 369 3.62 7.63 -0.56
CA LEU A 369 2.71 7.49 -1.70
C LEU A 369 1.27 7.45 -1.22
N ASN A 370 0.39 8.15 -1.95
CA ASN A 370 -1.06 8.09 -1.77
C ASN A 370 -1.68 7.41 -3.01
N VAL A 371 -2.43 6.33 -2.78
CA VAL A 371 -3.07 5.53 -3.83
C VAL A 371 -4.57 5.53 -3.64
N LEU A 372 -5.33 5.95 -4.65
CA LEU A 372 -6.77 5.76 -4.68
C LEU A 372 -7.06 4.28 -5.00
N LEU A 373 -7.75 3.58 -4.10
CA LEU A 373 -8.02 2.15 -4.13
C LEU A 373 -9.53 1.88 -4.02
N ARG A 374 -10.02 0.88 -4.76
CA ARG A 374 -11.37 0.32 -4.64
C ARG A 374 -11.29 -1.20 -4.46
N LYS A 375 -12.04 -1.74 -3.49
CA LYS A 375 -12.19 -3.19 -3.26
C LYS A 375 -12.76 -3.88 -4.49
N HIS A 376 -12.22 -5.04 -4.83
CA HIS A 376 -12.65 -5.81 -5.99
C HIS A 376 -13.88 -6.66 -5.65
N SER A 377 -14.86 -6.73 -6.56
CA SER A 377 -16.16 -7.42 -6.37
C SER A 377 -16.14 -8.96 -6.21
N LEU A 378 -14.95 -9.55 -6.07
CA LEU A 378 -14.73 -10.97 -5.69
C LEU A 378 -14.11 -11.12 -4.31
N CYS A 379 -13.53 -10.05 -3.78
CA CYS A 379 -12.77 -10.13 -2.55
C CYS A 379 -13.75 -10.05 -1.39
N ASP A 380 -14.44 -11.15 -1.11
CA ASP A 380 -15.42 -11.22 -0.02
C ASP A 380 -14.72 -11.17 1.35
N GLN A 381 -13.40 -11.39 1.39
CA GLN A 381 -12.61 -11.36 2.62
C GLN A 381 -12.51 -9.92 3.19
N PRO A 382 -12.63 -9.76 4.53
CA PRO A 382 -12.31 -8.51 5.21
C PRO A 382 -10.80 -8.23 5.15
N ILE A 383 -10.45 -6.97 4.93
CA ILE A 383 -9.07 -6.50 4.84
C ILE A 383 -8.93 -5.32 5.79
N ARG A 384 -8.03 -5.44 6.75
CA ARG A 384 -7.79 -4.44 7.77
C ARG A 384 -6.75 -3.44 7.29
N SER A 385 -6.91 -2.20 7.74
CA SER A 385 -5.88 -1.17 7.67
C SER A 385 -4.62 -1.70 8.36
N LYS A 386 -3.47 -1.60 7.69
CA LYS A 386 -2.17 -2.18 8.08
C LYS A 386 -2.01 -3.70 7.96
N ASP A 387 -2.92 -4.42 7.32
CA ASP A 387 -2.58 -5.76 6.81
C ASP A 387 -1.48 -5.64 5.73
N GLU A 388 -0.54 -6.58 5.67
CA GLU A 388 0.48 -6.62 4.61
C GLU A 388 -0.14 -7.06 3.29
N LEU A 389 0.09 -6.28 2.23
CA LEU A 389 -0.46 -6.50 0.89
C LEU A 389 0.60 -6.29 -0.17
N LEU A 390 0.51 -7.05 -1.27
CA LEU A 390 1.35 -6.86 -2.45
C LEU A 390 0.78 -5.70 -3.28
N PHE A 391 1.53 -4.60 -3.36
CA PHE A 391 1.22 -3.49 -4.25
C PHE A 391 2.02 -3.62 -5.54
N GLN A 392 1.32 -3.52 -6.67
CA GLN A 392 1.91 -3.40 -8.00
C GLN A 392 1.55 -2.03 -8.57
N ILE A 393 2.52 -1.11 -8.60
CA ILE A 393 2.35 0.27 -9.07
C ILE A 393 3.13 0.47 -10.36
N GLY A 394 2.43 0.55 -11.50
CA GLY A 394 3.07 0.57 -12.80
C GLY A 394 3.88 -0.71 -13.05
N TYR A 395 5.20 -0.61 -13.09
CA TYR A 395 6.12 -1.76 -13.15
C TYR A 395 6.62 -2.22 -11.78
N ARG A 396 6.73 -1.33 -10.79
CA ARG A 396 7.23 -1.69 -9.45
C ARG A 396 6.29 -2.64 -8.73
N ARG A 397 6.86 -3.57 -7.97
CA ARG A 397 6.17 -4.44 -7.00
C ARG A 397 6.87 -4.35 -5.65
N TYR A 398 6.10 -4.44 -4.57
CA TYR A 398 6.61 -4.52 -3.21
C TYR A 398 5.50 -4.90 -2.22
N PHE A 399 5.86 -5.47 -1.08
CA PHE A 399 4.96 -5.62 0.06
C PHE A 399 4.96 -4.35 0.90
N VAL A 400 3.77 -3.95 1.37
CA VAL A 400 3.61 -2.84 2.34
C VAL A 400 2.36 -3.03 3.17
N SER A 401 2.34 -2.41 4.35
CA SER A 401 1.17 -2.30 5.25
C SER A 401 0.49 -0.93 5.10
N PRO A 402 -0.47 -0.74 4.18
CA PRO A 402 -1.11 0.56 3.93
C PRO A 402 -1.99 1.03 5.10
N VAL A 403 -2.00 2.34 5.35
CA VAL A 403 -3.05 2.97 6.17
C VAL A 403 -4.17 3.44 5.25
N PHE A 404 -5.38 2.93 5.47
CA PHE A 404 -6.58 3.33 4.75
C PHE A 404 -7.19 4.61 5.32
N SER A 405 -7.57 5.55 4.45
CA SER A 405 -8.20 6.83 4.79
C SER A 405 -9.27 7.25 3.79
N GLN A 406 -10.22 8.08 4.22
CA GLN A 406 -11.28 8.59 3.36
C GLN A 406 -10.74 9.47 2.22
N HIS A 407 -11.30 9.31 1.02
CA HIS A 407 -11.03 10.17 -0.13
C HIS A 407 -11.90 11.44 -0.06
N THR A 408 -11.45 12.44 0.71
CA THR A 408 -12.07 13.76 0.85
C THR A 408 -11.18 14.87 0.29
N ILE A 409 -11.77 16.03 -0.02
CA ILE A 409 -11.06 17.24 -0.49
C ILE A 409 -10.46 18.05 0.68
N ALA A 410 -10.92 17.79 1.92
CA ALA A 410 -10.42 18.46 3.13
C ALA A 410 -8.94 18.15 3.41
N ASP A 411 -8.32 18.97 4.25
CA ASP A 411 -6.96 18.80 4.79
C ASP A 411 -6.79 17.54 5.67
N LYS A 412 -7.84 17.18 6.40
CA LYS A 412 -7.89 16.05 7.35
C LYS A 412 -8.70 14.90 6.77
N HIS A 413 -8.14 13.70 6.83
CA HIS A 413 -8.76 12.47 6.35
C HIS A 413 -8.93 11.48 7.49
N LYS A 414 -10.17 11.01 7.68
CA LYS A 414 -10.48 9.98 8.69
C LYS A 414 -9.86 8.65 8.26
N VAL A 415 -9.20 7.93 9.18
CA VAL A 415 -8.79 6.54 8.98
C VAL A 415 -10.03 5.65 8.86
N GLU A 416 -9.99 4.69 7.93
CA GLU A 416 -10.91 3.55 7.94
C GLU A 416 -10.21 2.32 8.50
N ARG A 417 -10.90 1.55 9.36
CA ARG A 417 -10.36 0.33 9.97
C ARG A 417 -10.32 -0.84 8.98
N PHE A 418 -11.30 -0.90 8.08
CA PHE A 418 -11.44 -1.91 7.03
C PHE A 418 -11.51 -1.27 5.64
N LEU A 419 -11.22 -2.04 4.59
CA LEU A 419 -11.45 -1.62 3.21
C LEU A 419 -12.94 -1.79 2.82
N PRO A 420 -13.70 -0.72 2.59
CA PRO A 420 -15.12 -0.79 2.26
C PRO A 420 -15.35 -1.33 0.84
N GLU A 421 -16.49 -1.99 0.63
CA GLU A 421 -16.83 -2.65 -0.65
C GLU A 421 -17.21 -1.66 -1.76
N ASN A 422 -18.04 -0.66 -1.44
CA ASN A 422 -18.65 0.23 -2.42
C ASN A 422 -18.02 1.63 -2.49
N ALA A 423 -17.06 1.95 -1.62
CA ALA A 423 -16.41 3.27 -1.57
C ALA A 423 -14.95 3.23 -2.06
N THR A 424 -14.46 4.37 -2.54
CA THR A 424 -13.04 4.59 -2.86
C THR A 424 -12.30 5.13 -1.64
N VAL A 425 -11.17 4.52 -1.32
CA VAL A 425 -10.33 4.83 -0.16
C VAL A 425 -8.93 5.21 -0.63
N VAL A 426 -8.24 6.07 0.12
CA VAL A 426 -6.82 6.36 -0.11
C VAL A 426 -5.98 5.46 0.80
N ALA A 427 -5.14 4.63 0.18
CA ALA A 427 -4.10 3.86 0.84
C ALA A 427 -2.80 4.68 0.86
N SER A 428 -2.26 4.90 2.06
CA SER A 428 -1.07 5.71 2.29
C SER A 428 0.05 4.87 2.93
N PHE A 429 1.25 4.91 2.36
CA PHE A 429 2.41 4.13 2.81
C PHE A 429 3.74 4.68 2.27
N PHE A 430 4.86 4.22 2.82
CA PHE A 430 6.20 4.55 2.33
C PHE A 430 6.59 3.63 1.16
N ALA A 431 7.02 4.22 0.04
CA ALA A 431 7.52 3.51 -1.13
C ALA A 431 8.33 4.46 -2.05
N PRO A 432 9.10 3.94 -3.03
CA PRO A 432 9.83 4.75 -3.99
C PRO A 432 8.89 5.63 -4.83
N VAL A 433 9.32 6.86 -5.11
CA VAL A 433 8.56 7.82 -5.92
C VAL A 433 8.22 7.24 -7.29
N MET A 434 6.98 7.42 -7.72
CA MET A 434 6.51 7.08 -9.06
C MET A 434 5.69 8.25 -9.58
N PHE A 435 5.97 8.73 -10.80
CA PHE A 435 5.20 9.82 -11.39
C PHE A 435 3.88 9.32 -12.01
N PRO A 436 2.70 9.81 -11.56
CA PRO A 436 1.41 9.48 -12.19
C PRO A 436 1.32 9.99 -13.63
N PRO A 437 0.50 9.38 -14.52
CA PRO A 437 -0.51 8.37 -14.22
C PRO A 437 0.06 6.93 -14.17
N ALA A 438 -0.05 6.30 -13.00
CA ALA A 438 0.26 4.89 -12.79
C ALA A 438 -0.99 4.16 -12.28
N GLY A 439 -1.37 3.07 -12.95
CA GLY A 439 -2.39 2.15 -12.44
C GLY A 439 -1.83 1.31 -11.30
N VAL A 440 -2.71 0.96 -10.35
CA VAL A 440 -2.36 0.15 -9.18
C VAL A 440 -3.26 -1.08 -9.09
N SER A 441 -2.63 -2.23 -8.87
CA SER A 441 -3.26 -3.50 -8.53
C SER A 441 -2.76 -3.93 -7.14
N VAL A 442 -3.66 -4.46 -6.33
CA VAL A 442 -3.35 -4.92 -4.96
C VAL A 442 -3.75 -6.37 -4.82
N PHE A 443 -2.84 -7.19 -4.30
CA PHE A 443 -3.05 -8.63 -4.11
C PHE A 443 -2.76 -9.03 -2.66
N LYS A 444 -3.39 -10.12 -2.22
CA LYS A 444 -3.13 -10.74 -0.91
C LYS A 444 -2.21 -11.95 -1.05
N LEU A 445 -1.28 -12.09 -0.10
CA LEU A 445 -0.38 -13.25 0.02
C LEU A 445 -1.12 -14.59 0.14
N GLY A 446 -0.42 -15.70 -0.14
CA GLY A 446 -0.95 -17.07 -0.08
C GLY A 446 -1.60 -17.60 -1.38
N GLN A 447 -2.47 -16.80 -2.02
CA GLN A 447 -3.18 -17.18 -3.27
C GLN A 447 -3.12 -16.11 -4.38
N LEU A 448 -2.37 -15.01 -4.18
CA LEU A 448 -2.33 -13.85 -5.09
C LEU A 448 -3.73 -13.32 -5.48
N SER A 449 -4.71 -13.42 -4.58
CA SER A 449 -6.08 -13.01 -4.88
C SER A 449 -6.18 -11.49 -5.03
N LEU A 450 -6.85 -11.03 -6.11
CA LEU A 450 -7.01 -9.61 -6.40
C LEU A 450 -7.92 -8.96 -5.35
N VAL A 451 -7.30 -8.16 -4.48
CA VAL A 451 -7.95 -7.39 -3.42
C VAL A 451 -8.69 -6.17 -3.99
N GLY A 452 -8.04 -5.45 -4.90
CA GLY A 452 -8.50 -4.16 -5.34
C GLY A 452 -7.71 -3.60 -6.50
N THR A 453 -8.28 -2.56 -7.11
CA THR A 453 -7.69 -1.83 -8.23
C THR A 453 -7.78 -0.34 -7.99
N GLY A 454 -6.87 0.42 -8.57
CA GLY A 454 -6.66 1.80 -8.20
C GLY A 454 -5.77 2.61 -9.14
N SER A 455 -5.48 3.82 -8.72
CA SER A 455 -4.59 4.77 -9.41
C SER A 455 -3.76 5.54 -8.41
N LEU A 456 -2.47 5.73 -8.73
CA LEU A 456 -1.56 6.55 -7.94
C LEU A 456 -2.00 8.03 -7.99
N MET A 457 -2.12 8.66 -6.81
CA MET A 457 -2.37 10.09 -6.67
C MET A 457 -1.05 10.87 -6.70
N ASN A 458 -1.06 12.15 -6.31
CA ASN A 458 0.18 12.89 -6.10
C ASN A 458 0.96 12.31 -4.90
N VAL A 459 2.24 12.69 -4.80
CA VAL A 459 3.12 12.29 -3.70
C VAL A 459 3.18 13.44 -2.69
N ASP A 460 2.33 13.35 -1.67
CA ASP A 460 2.13 14.36 -0.62
C ASP A 460 2.30 13.76 0.79
N ALA A 461 3.41 14.09 1.45
CA ALA A 461 3.70 13.70 2.83
C ALA A 461 2.90 14.49 3.88
N ASP A 462 2.41 15.68 3.50
CA ASP A 462 1.64 16.57 4.39
C ASP A 462 0.19 16.10 4.62
N ARG A 463 -0.26 15.03 3.96
CA ARG A 463 -1.63 14.47 4.08
C ARG A 463 -1.93 14.07 5.54
N VAL A 464 -2.86 14.79 6.19
CA VAL A 464 -3.16 14.56 7.61
C VAL A 464 -4.17 13.43 7.76
N ILE A 465 -3.69 12.26 8.18
CA ILE A 465 -4.51 11.06 8.43
C ILE A 465 -4.81 10.95 9.93
N LEU A 466 -6.10 11.02 10.31
CA LEU A 466 -6.56 11.02 11.70
C LEU A 466 -7.38 9.76 12.02
N LYS A 467 -6.93 8.98 13.02
CA LYS A 467 -7.76 7.96 13.64
C LYS A 467 -8.71 8.63 14.63
N ARG A 468 -10.00 8.35 14.48
CA ARG A 468 -11.03 8.63 15.49
C ARG A 468 -11.10 7.48 16.49
N VAL A 469 -11.44 7.82 17.73
CA VAL A 469 -11.93 6.90 18.76
C VAL A 469 -13.17 7.55 19.36
N VAL A 470 -14.23 6.76 19.51
CA VAL A 470 -15.47 7.17 20.15
C VAL A 470 -15.56 6.48 21.50
N LEU A 471 -15.62 7.25 22.58
CA LEU A 471 -15.91 6.73 23.92
C LEU A 471 -17.39 6.92 24.19
N SER A 472 -18.08 5.85 24.60
CA SER A 472 -19.52 5.82 24.90
C SER A 472 -19.79 5.96 26.40
N GLY A 473 -20.96 6.48 26.75
CA GLY A 473 -21.43 6.57 28.13
C GLY A 473 -22.94 6.69 28.20
N HIS A 474 -23.51 6.18 29.29
CA HIS A 474 -24.97 6.11 29.45
C HIS A 474 -25.47 7.15 30.46
N PRO A 475 -26.55 7.90 30.16
CA PRO A 475 -27.19 8.75 31.14
C PRO A 475 -27.83 7.88 32.23
N TYR A 476 -27.65 8.26 33.49
CA TYR A 476 -28.17 7.56 34.67
C TYR A 476 -29.27 8.35 35.39
N LYS A 477 -29.03 9.65 35.64
CA LYS A 477 -30.02 10.57 36.23
C LYS A 477 -30.16 11.78 35.33
N ILE A 478 -31.37 12.13 34.92
CA ILE A 478 -31.65 13.24 34.00
C ILE A 478 -32.53 14.27 34.72
N ASN A 479 -32.13 15.53 34.69
CA ASN A 479 -32.86 16.67 35.26
C ASN A 479 -32.81 17.86 34.30
N ARG A 480 -33.89 18.05 33.53
CA ARG A 480 -34.00 19.10 32.48
C ARG A 480 -32.76 19.09 31.58
N ARG A 481 -31.93 20.14 31.60
CA ARG A 481 -30.70 20.26 30.78
C ARG A 481 -29.45 19.60 31.39
N HIS A 482 -29.55 19.03 32.59
CA HIS A 482 -28.44 18.33 33.24
C HIS A 482 -28.66 16.82 33.23
N ALA A 483 -27.58 16.06 33.11
CA ALA A 483 -27.62 14.61 33.29
C ALA A 483 -26.34 14.12 33.96
N VAL A 484 -26.45 13.11 34.81
CA VAL A 484 -25.30 12.34 35.31
C VAL A 484 -25.04 11.19 34.34
N VAL A 485 -23.82 11.08 33.83
CA VAL A 485 -23.39 10.05 32.89
C VAL A 485 -22.49 9.04 33.62
N ARG A 486 -22.60 7.76 33.26
CA ARG A 486 -21.81 6.64 33.80
C ARG A 486 -21.19 5.78 32.69
N TYR A 487 -20.20 4.98 33.06
CA TYR A 487 -19.48 4.03 32.20
C TYR A 487 -18.67 4.63 31.04
N MET A 488 -18.47 5.95 31.00
CA MET A 488 -17.53 6.58 30.06
C MET A 488 -16.10 6.64 30.61
N PHE A 489 -15.96 6.74 31.93
CA PHE A 489 -14.70 6.74 32.66
C PHE A 489 -14.90 6.00 33.99
N PHE A 490 -13.81 5.52 34.58
CA PHE A 490 -13.82 4.80 35.86
C PHE A 490 -13.10 5.54 37.00
N ASN A 491 -12.29 6.55 36.68
CA ASN A 491 -11.56 7.37 37.65
C ASN A 491 -12.05 8.82 37.65
N ARG A 492 -11.99 9.48 38.80
CA ARG A 492 -12.28 10.92 38.96
C ARG A 492 -11.39 11.79 38.05
N ASP A 493 -10.08 11.54 38.05
CA ASP A 493 -9.12 12.37 37.33
C ASP A 493 -9.27 12.29 35.80
N ASP A 494 -9.75 11.15 35.28
CA ASP A 494 -10.00 10.99 33.85
C ASP A 494 -11.14 11.93 33.41
N VAL A 495 -12.18 12.07 34.23
CA VAL A 495 -13.27 13.03 33.98
C VAL A 495 -12.76 14.48 33.97
N GLU A 496 -11.84 14.83 34.87
CA GLU A 496 -11.26 16.17 34.92
C GLU A 496 -10.33 16.43 33.72
N TRP A 497 -9.52 15.44 33.33
CA TRP A 497 -8.66 15.49 32.13
C TRP A 497 -9.47 15.71 30.84
N PHE A 498 -10.61 15.03 30.69
CA PHE A 498 -11.49 15.18 29.52
C PHE A 498 -12.56 16.28 29.68
N ARG A 499 -12.56 17.04 30.78
CA ARG A 499 -13.52 18.13 31.05
C ARG A 499 -13.68 19.17 29.92
N PRO A 500 -12.63 19.65 29.22
CA PRO A 500 -12.79 20.62 28.14
C PRO A 500 -13.36 20.03 26.83
N VAL A 501 -13.66 18.72 26.77
CA VAL A 501 -14.14 18.07 25.55
C VAL A 501 -15.65 18.24 25.37
N GLU A 502 -16.07 18.58 24.14
CA GLU A 502 -17.48 18.65 23.75
C GLU A 502 -18.09 17.25 23.66
N LEU A 503 -19.16 17.02 24.42
CA LEU A 503 -19.98 15.81 24.38
C LEU A 503 -20.98 15.94 23.24
N ARG A 504 -21.17 14.86 22.46
CA ARG A 504 -22.30 14.71 21.53
C ARG A 504 -23.18 13.54 21.95
N THR A 505 -24.43 13.48 21.52
CA THR A 505 -25.30 12.31 21.78
C THR A 505 -25.87 11.70 20.50
N ARG A 506 -26.42 10.49 20.58
CA ARG A 506 -27.10 9.83 19.45
C ARG A 506 -28.30 10.64 18.97
N SER A 507 -29.01 11.34 19.88
CA SER A 507 -30.09 12.27 19.53
C SER A 507 -29.64 13.62 18.94
N GLY A 508 -28.35 13.81 18.64
CA GLY A 508 -27.82 15.02 18.02
C GLY A 508 -27.64 16.21 18.97
N ARG A 509 -27.69 15.96 20.29
CA ARG A 509 -27.48 16.99 21.31
C ARG A 509 -26.01 17.18 21.63
N ARG A 510 -25.69 18.36 22.16
CA ARG A 510 -24.31 18.76 22.47
C ARG A 510 -24.23 19.34 23.87
N GLY A 511 -23.11 19.12 24.53
CA GLY A 511 -22.92 19.48 25.92
C GLY A 511 -21.47 19.41 26.39
N TYR A 512 -21.27 19.66 27.68
CA TYR A 512 -19.96 19.67 28.33
C TYR A 512 -20.03 19.03 29.72
N ILE A 513 -18.89 18.55 30.20
CA ILE A 513 -18.71 18.06 31.58
C ILE A 513 -18.63 19.28 32.51
N ARG A 514 -19.41 19.27 33.61
CA ARG A 514 -19.36 20.31 34.65
C ARG A 514 -18.40 19.95 35.78
N GLU A 515 -18.61 18.78 36.38
CA GLU A 515 -17.90 18.31 37.57
C GLU A 515 -17.93 16.76 37.64
N PRO A 516 -16.85 16.12 38.14
CA PRO A 516 -16.87 14.71 38.50
C PRO A 516 -17.67 14.46 39.78
N ILE A 517 -18.27 13.27 39.90
CA ILE A 517 -19.04 12.82 41.06
C ILE A 517 -18.35 11.60 41.67
N GLY A 518 -17.98 11.69 42.94
CA GLY A 518 -17.31 10.61 43.67
C GLY A 518 -15.91 10.27 43.11
N THR A 519 -15.58 8.97 43.17
CA THR A 519 -14.30 8.39 42.73
C THR A 519 -14.41 7.58 41.43
N HIS A 520 -15.54 6.88 41.23
CA HIS A 520 -15.77 5.91 40.15
C HIS A 520 -16.05 6.50 38.75
N GLY A 521 -15.54 7.69 38.42
CA GLY A 521 -15.68 8.29 37.08
C GLY A 521 -17.10 8.71 36.67
N TYR A 522 -18.06 8.79 37.59
CA TYR A 522 -19.36 9.42 37.32
C TYR A 522 -19.14 10.92 37.05
N MET A 523 -19.95 11.50 36.15
CA MET A 523 -19.80 12.90 35.78
C MET A 523 -21.13 13.60 35.57
N LYS A 524 -21.22 14.86 35.99
CA LYS A 524 -22.38 15.72 35.75
C LYS A 524 -22.16 16.51 34.47
N CYS A 525 -23.07 16.36 33.53
CA CYS A 525 -23.02 16.98 32.21
C CYS A 525 -24.12 18.04 32.05
N SER A 526 -23.87 19.01 31.18
CA SER A 526 -24.83 20.05 30.80
C SER A 526 -25.03 20.02 29.29
N PHE A 527 -26.28 19.87 28.85
CA PHE A 527 -26.65 19.77 27.43
C PHE A 527 -27.51 20.95 26.99
N ASN A 528 -27.56 21.19 25.68
CA ASN A 528 -28.47 22.18 25.09
C ASN A 528 -29.96 21.84 25.30
N ALA A 529 -30.32 20.55 25.37
CA ALA A 529 -31.68 20.06 25.57
C ALA A 529 -31.72 18.76 26.42
N GLN A 530 -32.90 18.40 26.92
CA GLN A 530 -33.09 17.27 27.85
C GLN A 530 -32.97 15.89 27.18
N LEU A 531 -31.94 15.12 27.55
CA LEU A 531 -31.70 13.75 27.06
C LEU A 531 -32.89 12.81 27.31
N PRO A 532 -33.28 11.91 26.38
CA PRO A 532 -34.13 10.77 26.72
C PRO A 532 -33.30 9.73 27.49
N SER A 533 -33.97 8.85 28.24
CA SER A 533 -33.28 7.79 29.00
C SER A 533 -32.54 6.76 28.13
N GLN A 534 -32.90 6.65 26.84
CA GLN A 534 -32.30 5.73 25.86
C GLN A 534 -31.14 6.34 25.05
N ASP A 535 -30.74 7.59 25.33
CA ASP A 535 -29.64 8.22 24.58
C ASP A 535 -28.29 7.59 24.97
N VAL A 536 -27.31 7.73 24.07
CA VAL A 536 -25.90 7.44 24.36
C VAL A 536 -25.12 8.73 24.20
N VAL A 537 -24.33 9.05 25.21
CA VAL A 537 -23.41 10.20 25.21
C VAL A 537 -22.06 9.71 24.68
N PHE A 538 -21.44 10.52 23.84
CA PHE A 538 -20.19 10.19 23.19
C PHE A 538 -19.16 11.31 23.31
N ILE A 539 -17.89 10.92 23.41
CA ILE A 539 -16.73 11.77 23.18
C ILE A 539 -16.02 11.33 21.90
N ASP A 540 -15.74 12.27 20.99
CA ASP A 540 -14.89 12.03 19.82
C ASP A 540 -13.44 12.48 20.09
N LEU A 541 -12.53 11.51 20.12
CA LEU A 541 -11.08 11.73 20.25
C LEU A 541 -10.37 11.46 18.92
N TYR A 542 -9.39 12.29 18.56
CA TYR A 542 -8.64 12.20 17.31
C TYR A 542 -7.13 12.15 17.55
N LYS A 543 -6.44 11.29 16.81
CA LYS A 543 -4.97 11.17 16.82
C LYS A 543 -4.44 11.02 15.40
N ARG A 544 -3.35 11.70 15.08
CA ARG A 544 -2.63 11.50 13.81
C ARG A 544 -2.01 10.10 13.74
N VAL A 545 -2.24 9.41 12.62
CA VAL A 545 -1.69 8.10 12.33
C VAL A 545 -0.75 8.20 11.14
N PHE A 546 0.48 7.76 11.36
CA PHE A 546 1.48 7.61 10.32
C PHE A 546 1.51 6.15 9.83
N PRO A 547 1.83 5.89 8.56
CA PRO A 547 2.17 4.54 8.10
C PRO A 547 3.44 4.03 8.79
N LYS A 548 3.64 2.71 8.79
CA LYS A 548 4.89 2.08 9.26
C LYS A 548 5.82 1.81 8.07
N TRP A 549 7.12 1.89 8.31
CA TRP A 549 8.11 1.42 7.33
C TRP A 549 8.10 -0.11 7.24
N THR A 550 7.37 -0.63 6.26
CA THR A 550 7.18 -2.08 6.00
C THR A 550 7.41 -2.43 4.52
N TYR A 551 8.21 -1.60 3.84
CA TYR A 551 8.54 -1.76 2.43
C TYR A 551 9.51 -2.94 2.23
N ASP A 552 9.10 -3.94 1.46
CA ASP A 552 9.98 -5.01 0.97
C ASP A 552 9.89 -5.15 -0.56
N PRO A 553 10.98 -4.96 -1.32
CA PRO A 553 11.02 -5.12 -2.77
C PRO A 553 11.13 -6.58 -3.25
N LEU A 554 11.52 -7.53 -2.41
CA LEU A 554 11.88 -8.91 -2.79
C LEU A 554 10.65 -9.80 -2.97
N VAL A 555 9.80 -9.42 -3.92
CA VAL A 555 8.50 -10.06 -4.13
C VAL A 555 8.65 -11.49 -4.63
N ASP A 556 9.47 -11.71 -5.65
CA ASP A 556 9.55 -13.02 -6.31
C ASP A 556 10.20 -14.04 -5.37
N GLN A 557 11.24 -13.67 -4.62
CA GLN A 557 11.89 -14.54 -3.63
C GLN A 557 10.91 -15.03 -2.54
N ARG A 558 10.06 -14.14 -2.01
CA ARG A 558 9.02 -14.53 -1.05
C ARG A 558 7.95 -15.44 -1.68
N LEU A 559 7.55 -15.18 -2.92
CA LEU A 559 6.58 -16.04 -3.63
C LEU A 559 7.15 -17.45 -3.87
N PHE A 560 8.42 -17.55 -4.27
CA PHE A 560 9.11 -18.84 -4.41
C PHE A 560 9.19 -19.61 -3.07
N ALA A 561 9.54 -18.93 -1.96
CA ALA A 561 9.57 -19.54 -0.64
C ALA A 561 8.18 -20.04 -0.17
N GLU A 562 7.10 -19.31 -0.47
CA GLU A 562 5.72 -19.77 -0.20
C GLU A 562 5.29 -20.96 -1.06
N THR A 563 5.92 -21.20 -2.22
CA THR A 563 5.67 -22.42 -3.01
C THR A 563 6.47 -23.62 -2.50
N CYS A 564 7.75 -23.46 -2.15
CA CYS A 564 8.55 -24.57 -1.62
C CYS A 564 8.00 -25.08 -0.29
N SER A 565 7.71 -24.18 0.65
CA SER A 565 7.13 -24.55 1.96
C SER A 565 5.76 -25.24 1.88
N LYS A 566 5.02 -25.08 0.78
CA LYS A 566 3.79 -25.84 0.51
C LYS A 566 4.07 -27.25 -0.01
N MET A 567 5.13 -27.45 -0.79
CA MET A 567 5.57 -28.78 -1.25
C MET A 567 6.19 -29.60 -0.12
N ASP A 568 6.95 -28.96 0.79
CA ASP A 568 7.53 -29.62 1.97
C ASP A 568 6.48 -30.03 3.02
N SER A 569 5.22 -29.59 2.85
CA SER A 569 4.08 -29.86 3.74
C SER A 569 2.97 -30.72 3.12
N SER A 570 3.19 -31.24 1.90
CA SER A 570 2.27 -32.08 1.14
C SER A 570 2.85 -33.45 0.85
#